data_AF-A0A956HU82-F1
#
_entry.id   AF-A0A956HU82-F1
#
_cell.length_a   1.000
_cell.length_b   1.000
_cell.length_c   1.000
_cell.angle_alpha   90.00
_cell.angle_beta   90.00
_cell.angle_gamma   90.00
#
_symmetry.space_group_name_H-M   'P 1'
#
loop_
_entity.id
_entity.type
_entity.pdbx_description
1 polymer ?
#
loop_
_entity_poly.entity_id
_entity_poly.type
_entity_poly.pdbx_seq_one_letter_code
_entity_poly.pdbx_strand_id
1 'polypeptide(L)'
;RMDQPHRNFAKTLLLPQPFPKSAADNQKPYDDVAWSLDYMLGVTVTPVDDPAALGLAGRRLSAVPELPGTVEAGSRWIIEHRGQAALASLRWALPEGAEVLALREPWQGHGVGSLVIAGVGRDQLAAAVEPLHLHAAAIAEAPPTAATVTVNRPRVALFHSWRYTQDSGWLRFTLEQLQIPYTLIDKDDLRQGDLRNQYDLILIPSMGDMSFRDLVHGIDRKWSPLAYTQTAEYPSHGVIDSSPDITGGMGFEGLGNLQTFVEAGGLLLCLGSGGILASEGGLAPDVATARPGGTPGSHLTTKVLRPEHPLVWGVPEVDWVFRGNLPIYSVGEWDRGRTIMQFGTKTWADVEREADGDADIPQDPAPLAALEGEETEAAPKPKQPPLVRSGIVDKAKVIDHHPALLDVPAGKGRVVFYAWNPMHRHQNEHDFAFVTNALLFFDDFPSVPSRDEMRARER
;
A
#
# COMPACT_ATOMS: atom_id res chain seq x y z
N ARG A 1 16.10 -20.30 20.03
CA ARG A 1 16.84 -19.98 21.28
C ARG A 1 18.00 -19.07 20.95
N MET A 2 18.36 -18.17 21.86
CA MET A 2 19.38 -17.12 21.65
C MET A 2 20.73 -17.44 22.34
N ASP A 3 20.92 -18.66 22.84
CA ASP A 3 22.11 -19.20 23.51
C ASP A 3 23.14 -19.82 22.52
N GLN A 4 23.13 -19.39 21.26
CA GLN A 4 23.90 -20.00 20.18
C GLN A 4 24.69 -18.94 19.37
N PRO A 5 25.79 -19.32 18.67
CA PRO A 5 26.66 -18.37 17.98
C PRO A 5 25.95 -17.43 16.99
N HIS A 6 24.87 -17.88 16.33
CA HIS A 6 24.11 -17.05 15.38
C HIS A 6 23.05 -16.15 16.02
N ARG A 7 23.03 -16.00 17.36
CA ARG A 7 22.14 -15.08 18.08
C ARG A 7 22.06 -13.70 17.46
N ASN A 8 23.22 -13.11 17.12
CA ASN A 8 23.27 -11.74 16.63
C ASN A 8 22.59 -11.60 15.25
N PHE A 9 22.69 -12.62 14.39
CA PHE A 9 21.97 -12.64 13.12
C PHE A 9 20.45 -12.70 13.32
N ALA A 10 19.98 -13.55 14.24
CA ALA A 10 18.57 -13.60 14.60
C ALA A 10 18.07 -12.25 15.16
N LYS A 11 18.88 -11.58 16.00
CA LYS A 11 18.57 -10.22 16.49
C LYS A 11 18.51 -9.19 15.36
N THR A 12 19.43 -9.27 14.41
CA THR A 12 19.42 -8.39 13.23
C THR A 12 18.14 -8.54 12.41
N LEU A 13 17.61 -9.75 12.27
CA LEU A 13 16.39 -10.01 11.49
C LEU A 13 15.09 -9.80 12.27
N LEU A 14 15.09 -9.92 13.60
CA LEU A 14 13.88 -9.92 14.42
C LEU A 14 13.70 -8.68 15.30
N LEU A 15 14.63 -7.73 15.24
CA LEU A 15 14.54 -6.48 15.97
C LEU A 15 14.52 -5.30 14.99
N PRO A 16 13.93 -4.16 15.40
CA PRO A 16 14.08 -2.90 14.69
C PRO A 16 15.55 -2.49 14.52
N GLN A 17 15.89 -1.84 13.39
CA GLN A 17 17.19 -1.26 13.13
C GLN A 17 17.21 0.21 13.57
N PRO A 18 17.84 0.57 14.72
CA PRO A 18 18.03 1.96 15.08
C PRO A 18 19.21 2.53 14.28
N PHE A 19 18.95 3.45 13.35
CA PHE A 19 20.03 4.16 12.69
C PHE A 19 20.57 5.30 13.59
N PRO A 20 21.89 5.49 13.71
CA PRO A 20 22.45 6.54 14.57
C PRO A 20 22.02 7.94 14.11
N LYS A 21 21.34 8.68 14.99
CA LYS A 21 21.00 10.10 14.75
C LYS A 21 22.21 11.00 14.55
N SER A 22 23.37 10.58 15.04
CA SER A 22 24.65 11.29 14.95
C SER A 22 25.42 11.01 13.66
N ALA A 23 24.90 10.15 12.76
CA ALA A 23 25.57 9.86 11.50
C ALA A 23 25.70 11.15 10.67
N ALA A 24 26.91 11.42 10.17
CA ALA A 24 27.13 12.55 9.28
C ALA A 24 26.38 12.35 7.95
N ASP A 25 26.10 13.44 7.22
CA ASP A 25 25.33 13.34 5.97
C ASP A 25 25.98 12.41 4.93
N ASN A 26 27.31 12.36 4.86
CA ASN A 26 28.05 11.44 3.98
C ASN A 26 28.10 9.98 4.48
N GLN A 27 27.58 9.71 5.67
CA GLN A 27 27.42 8.36 6.24
C GLN A 27 25.97 7.88 6.15
N LYS A 28 25.07 8.70 5.63
CA LYS A 28 23.68 8.31 5.43
C LYS A 28 23.59 7.28 4.29
N PRO A 29 22.77 6.25 4.46
CA PRO A 29 22.65 5.17 3.50
C PRO A 29 21.88 5.64 2.27
N TYR A 30 22.25 5.12 1.11
CA TYR A 30 21.55 5.42 -0.15
C TYR A 30 20.39 4.46 -0.43
N ASP A 31 20.44 3.25 0.13
CA ASP A 31 19.50 2.13 -0.07
C ASP A 31 19.00 1.59 1.27
N ASP A 32 18.04 0.68 1.21
CA ASP A 32 17.28 0.10 2.31
C ASP A 32 18.10 -0.24 3.56
N VAL A 33 17.63 0.21 4.74
CA VAL A 33 18.31 -0.02 6.02
C VAL A 33 17.47 -0.68 7.10
N ALA A 34 16.20 -0.94 6.83
CA ALA A 34 15.34 -1.75 7.67
C ALA A 34 15.06 -3.10 7.01
N TRP A 35 15.19 -4.17 7.78
CA TRP A 35 14.99 -5.55 7.34
C TRP A 35 14.41 -6.44 8.46
N SER A 36 13.73 -5.80 9.42
CA SER A 36 13.03 -6.49 10.51
C SER A 36 11.88 -7.32 9.95
N LEU A 37 11.99 -8.65 10.04
CA LEU A 37 11.03 -9.59 9.45
C LEU A 37 9.63 -9.48 10.03
N ASP A 38 9.51 -9.12 11.32
CA ASP A 38 8.24 -8.85 11.98
C ASP A 38 7.46 -7.74 11.27
N TYR A 39 8.15 -6.64 10.94
CA TYR A 39 7.54 -5.55 10.20
C TYR A 39 7.31 -5.89 8.72
N MET A 40 8.26 -6.55 8.07
CA MET A 40 8.15 -6.89 6.64
C MET A 40 7.02 -7.88 6.35
N LEU A 41 6.77 -8.82 7.28
CA LEU A 41 5.78 -9.89 7.11
C LEU A 41 4.48 -9.64 7.90
N GLY A 42 4.39 -8.56 8.68
CA GLY A 42 3.20 -8.26 9.47
C GLY A 42 2.94 -9.24 10.62
N VAL A 43 4.01 -9.77 11.23
CA VAL A 43 3.90 -10.79 12.29
C VAL A 43 4.37 -10.26 13.63
N THR A 44 3.65 -10.58 14.70
CA THR A 44 4.05 -10.21 16.06
C THR A 44 5.21 -11.09 16.53
N VAL A 45 6.33 -10.49 16.89
CA VAL A 45 7.46 -11.18 17.52
C VAL A 45 7.55 -10.78 19.00
N THR A 46 7.36 -11.77 19.88
CA THR A 46 7.46 -11.57 21.33
C THR A 46 8.81 -12.08 21.84
N PRO A 47 9.67 -11.22 22.40
CA PRO A 47 10.89 -11.67 23.06
C PRO A 47 10.53 -12.45 24.34
N VAL A 48 11.19 -13.59 24.54
CA VAL A 48 11.05 -14.42 25.75
C VAL A 48 12.39 -14.43 26.47
N ASP A 49 12.46 -13.70 27.58
CA ASP A 49 13.66 -13.55 28.42
C ASP A 49 13.64 -14.45 29.66
N ASP A 50 12.80 -15.49 29.66
CA ASP A 50 12.76 -16.50 30.71
C ASP A 50 13.86 -17.57 30.50
N PRO A 51 14.82 -17.72 31.43
CA PRO A 51 15.82 -18.79 31.35
C PRO A 51 15.24 -20.20 31.23
N ALA A 52 14.01 -20.44 31.73
CA ALA A 52 13.33 -21.72 31.59
C ALA A 52 13.07 -22.11 30.12
N ALA A 53 13.02 -21.13 29.20
CA ALA A 53 12.91 -21.39 27.76
C ALA A 53 14.11 -22.18 27.21
N LEU A 54 15.28 -22.13 27.86
CA LEU A 54 16.46 -22.93 27.52
C LEU A 54 16.33 -24.41 27.94
N GLY A 55 15.33 -24.74 28.76
CA GLY A 55 14.97 -26.10 29.12
C GLY A 55 13.99 -26.77 28.15
N LEU A 56 13.31 -26.02 27.28
CA LEU A 56 12.24 -26.54 26.40
C LEU A 56 12.78 -27.51 25.33
N ALA A 57 12.29 -28.74 25.28
CA ALA A 57 12.70 -29.68 24.22
C ALA A 57 12.43 -29.10 22.83
N GLY A 58 13.49 -28.79 22.09
CA GLY A 58 13.41 -28.26 20.73
C GLY A 58 13.47 -29.38 19.70
N ARG A 59 12.63 -29.31 18.67
CA ARG A 59 12.75 -30.14 17.47
C ARG A 59 13.43 -29.32 16.37
N ARG A 60 14.55 -29.81 15.83
CA ARG A 60 15.15 -29.21 14.63
C ARG A 60 14.19 -29.42 13.46
N LEU A 61 13.81 -28.33 12.79
CA LEU A 61 13.10 -28.39 11.53
C LEU A 61 14.13 -28.59 10.40
N SER A 62 13.96 -29.63 9.60
CA SER A 62 14.74 -29.87 8.38
C SER A 62 14.06 -29.33 7.12
N ALA A 63 12.79 -28.98 7.23
CA ALA A 63 11.95 -28.36 6.23
C ALA A 63 10.91 -27.47 6.92
N VAL A 64 10.33 -26.53 6.18
CA VAL A 64 9.18 -25.76 6.65
C VAL A 64 7.99 -26.73 6.79
N PRO A 65 7.30 -26.78 7.94
CA PRO A 65 6.14 -27.65 8.10
C PRO A 65 5.01 -27.19 7.15
N GLU A 66 4.32 -28.15 6.55
CA GLU A 66 3.09 -27.86 5.82
C GLU A 66 2.01 -27.44 6.82
N LEU A 67 1.46 -26.26 6.62
CA LEU A 67 0.38 -25.68 7.42
C LEU A 67 -0.80 -25.35 6.50
N PRO A 68 -1.47 -26.36 5.90
CA PRO A 68 -2.54 -26.08 4.94
C PRO A 68 -3.67 -25.30 5.59
N GLY A 69 -4.35 -24.51 4.77
CA GLY A 69 -5.62 -23.90 5.14
C GLY A 69 -6.68 -24.94 5.52
N THR A 70 -7.86 -24.47 5.92
CA THR A 70 -8.94 -25.36 6.36
C THR A 70 -10.28 -24.91 5.82
N VAL A 71 -11.14 -25.88 5.45
CA VAL A 71 -12.52 -25.62 5.03
C VAL A 71 -13.49 -26.46 5.85
N GLU A 72 -14.36 -25.80 6.59
CA GLU A 72 -15.42 -26.45 7.38
C GLU A 72 -16.52 -27.05 6.49
N ALA A 73 -17.35 -27.93 7.05
CA ALA A 73 -18.47 -28.51 6.32
C ALA A 73 -19.60 -27.48 6.14
N GLY A 74 -20.03 -27.24 4.90
CA GLY A 74 -21.07 -26.26 4.59
C GLY A 74 -21.25 -26.04 3.10
N SER A 75 -22.02 -25.01 2.74
CA SER A 75 -22.21 -24.53 1.36
C SER A 75 -21.99 -23.02 1.21
N ARG A 76 -21.73 -22.33 2.33
CA ARG A 76 -21.35 -20.93 2.41
C ARG A 76 -20.28 -20.80 3.48
N TRP A 77 -19.24 -20.06 3.16
CA TRP A 77 -18.12 -19.86 4.05
C TRP A 77 -17.76 -18.38 4.16
N ILE A 78 -17.12 -18.03 5.25
CA ILE A 78 -16.48 -16.74 5.44
C ILE A 78 -14.99 -16.94 5.73
N ILE A 79 -14.17 -16.07 5.15
CA ILE A 79 -12.72 -16.02 5.35
C ILE A 79 -12.37 -14.63 5.84
N GLU A 80 -11.70 -14.55 6.99
CA GLU A 80 -11.36 -13.27 7.61
C GLU A 80 -10.37 -12.46 6.79
N HIS A 81 -10.62 -11.15 6.67
CA HIS A 81 -9.65 -10.21 6.15
C HIS A 81 -8.84 -9.56 7.27
N ARG A 82 -7.54 -9.83 7.24
CA ARG A 82 -6.52 -9.39 8.20
C ARG A 82 -5.38 -8.64 7.51
N GLY A 83 -5.65 -8.02 6.36
CA GLY A 83 -4.62 -7.36 5.54
C GLY A 83 -3.68 -8.35 4.84
N GLN A 84 -4.14 -9.54 4.45
CA GLN A 84 -3.33 -10.53 3.76
C GLN A 84 -3.59 -10.55 2.24
N ALA A 85 -2.52 -10.56 1.44
CA ALA A 85 -2.60 -10.60 -0.02
C ALA A 85 -3.24 -11.88 -0.59
N ALA A 86 -3.21 -12.97 0.18
CA ALA A 86 -3.77 -14.27 -0.20
C ALA A 86 -5.26 -14.22 -0.55
N LEU A 87 -6.04 -13.24 -0.07
CA LEU A 87 -7.43 -13.08 -0.46
C LEU A 87 -7.60 -12.72 -1.95
N ALA A 88 -6.67 -11.95 -2.51
CA ALA A 88 -6.66 -11.71 -3.95
C ALA A 88 -6.33 -13.00 -4.71
N SER A 89 -5.26 -13.71 -4.33
CA SER A 89 -4.94 -15.01 -4.93
C SER A 89 -6.12 -15.99 -4.90
N LEU A 90 -6.83 -16.06 -3.78
CA LEU A 90 -8.06 -16.85 -3.66
C LEU A 90 -9.11 -16.41 -4.68
N ARG A 91 -9.35 -15.09 -4.80
CA ARG A 91 -10.33 -14.56 -5.74
C ARG A 91 -10.06 -15.01 -7.17
N TRP A 92 -8.80 -15.09 -7.61
CA TRP A 92 -8.41 -15.59 -8.93
C TRP A 92 -8.40 -17.12 -9.04
N ALA A 93 -8.11 -17.84 -7.96
CA ALA A 93 -8.14 -19.31 -7.92
C ALA A 93 -9.56 -19.90 -8.00
N LEU A 94 -10.58 -19.17 -7.52
CA LEU A 94 -11.99 -19.59 -7.61
C LEU A 94 -12.49 -19.60 -9.07
N PRO A 95 -13.53 -20.38 -9.42
CA PRO A 95 -14.15 -20.29 -10.75
C PRO A 95 -14.85 -18.93 -10.95
N GLU A 96 -15.04 -18.52 -12.22
CA GLU A 96 -15.70 -17.26 -12.56
C GLU A 96 -17.15 -17.18 -12.04
N GLY A 97 -17.86 -18.31 -12.01
CA GLY A 97 -19.22 -18.40 -11.46
C GLY A 97 -19.33 -18.52 -9.93
N ALA A 98 -18.22 -18.46 -9.19
CA ALA A 98 -18.27 -18.41 -7.73
C ALA A 98 -18.91 -17.11 -7.26
N GLU A 99 -19.83 -17.19 -6.30
CA GLU A 99 -20.35 -16.02 -5.61
C GLU A 99 -19.32 -15.61 -4.54
N VAL A 100 -18.73 -14.43 -4.72
CA VAL A 100 -17.76 -13.87 -3.77
C VAL A 100 -18.23 -12.46 -3.38
N LEU A 101 -18.59 -12.31 -2.12
CA LEU A 101 -18.96 -11.03 -1.52
C LEU A 101 -17.91 -10.63 -0.47
N ALA A 102 -17.82 -9.34 -0.14
CA ALA A 102 -17.06 -8.86 1.00
C ALA A 102 -17.95 -8.06 1.94
N LEU A 103 -17.70 -8.17 3.25
CA LEU A 103 -18.39 -7.38 4.27
C LEU A 103 -17.99 -5.90 4.19
N ARG A 104 -18.95 -4.97 4.10
CA ARG A 104 -18.71 -3.52 4.25
C ARG A 104 -18.72 -3.06 5.71
N GLU A 105 -19.40 -3.83 6.56
CA GLU A 105 -19.59 -3.56 7.97
C GLU A 105 -19.33 -4.86 8.75
N PRO A 106 -18.87 -4.78 10.02
CA PRO A 106 -18.69 -5.97 10.84
C PRO A 106 -20.00 -6.77 10.97
N TRP A 107 -19.92 -8.09 10.84
CA TRP A 107 -21.09 -8.96 10.89
C TRP A 107 -20.78 -10.27 11.62
N GLN A 108 -21.57 -10.59 12.65
CA GLN A 108 -21.42 -11.81 13.48
C GLN A 108 -19.98 -12.06 14.00
N GLY A 109 -19.23 -11.00 14.31
CA GLY A 109 -17.86 -11.09 14.81
C GLY A 109 -16.78 -11.12 13.73
N HIS A 110 -17.17 -11.15 12.45
CA HIS A 110 -16.26 -11.03 11.31
C HIS A 110 -16.03 -9.56 10.95
N GLY A 111 -14.79 -9.25 10.59
CA GLY A 111 -14.36 -7.88 10.26
C GLY A 111 -14.78 -7.40 8.88
N VAL A 112 -14.60 -6.11 8.61
CA VAL A 112 -14.79 -5.53 7.28
C VAL A 112 -13.81 -6.14 6.28
N GLY A 113 -14.28 -6.30 5.04
CA GLY A 113 -13.53 -6.88 3.93
C GLY A 113 -13.39 -8.41 3.97
N SER A 114 -13.86 -9.08 5.03
CA SER A 114 -13.92 -10.54 5.09
C SER A 114 -14.77 -11.09 3.96
N LEU A 115 -14.25 -12.12 3.27
CA LEU A 115 -14.85 -12.68 2.06
C LEU A 115 -15.88 -13.74 2.40
N VAL A 116 -17.08 -13.60 1.83
CA VAL A 116 -18.16 -14.58 1.90
C VAL A 116 -18.23 -15.29 0.56
N ILE A 117 -18.10 -16.61 0.59
CA ILE A 117 -18.01 -17.45 -0.60
C ILE A 117 -19.15 -18.45 -0.60
N ALA A 118 -19.87 -18.52 -1.73
CA ALA A 118 -20.92 -19.48 -1.99
C ALA A 118 -20.91 -19.92 -3.46
N GLY A 119 -21.82 -20.83 -3.83
CA GLY A 119 -21.95 -21.29 -5.22
C GLY A 119 -20.83 -22.22 -5.69
N VAL A 120 -19.99 -22.71 -4.77
CA VAL A 120 -18.91 -23.68 -5.04
C VAL A 120 -19.01 -24.88 -4.10
N GLY A 121 -18.54 -26.04 -4.55
CA GLY A 121 -18.45 -27.23 -3.72
C GLY A 121 -17.31 -27.12 -2.70
N ARG A 122 -17.46 -27.75 -1.53
CA ARG A 122 -16.45 -27.74 -0.45
C ARG A 122 -15.06 -28.14 -0.94
N ASP A 123 -14.96 -29.22 -1.70
CA ASP A 123 -13.67 -29.75 -2.17
C ASP A 123 -13.00 -28.80 -3.19
N GLN A 124 -13.81 -28.10 -4.00
CA GLN A 124 -13.30 -27.06 -4.91
C GLN A 124 -12.80 -25.85 -4.13
N LEU A 125 -13.50 -25.43 -3.07
CA LEU A 125 -13.03 -24.37 -2.18
C LEU A 125 -11.75 -24.79 -1.45
N ALA A 126 -11.68 -26.03 -0.96
CA ALA A 126 -10.50 -26.57 -0.27
C ALA A 126 -9.25 -26.54 -1.16
N ALA A 127 -9.37 -26.95 -2.43
CA ALA A 127 -8.27 -26.89 -3.40
C ALA A 127 -7.72 -25.47 -3.62
N ALA A 128 -8.53 -24.42 -3.42
CA ALA A 128 -8.11 -23.03 -3.53
C ALA A 128 -7.62 -22.42 -2.18
N VAL A 129 -8.25 -22.80 -1.06
CA VAL A 129 -8.00 -22.25 0.28
C VAL A 129 -6.77 -22.88 0.94
N GLU A 130 -6.57 -24.19 0.80
CA GLU A 130 -5.52 -24.92 1.50
C GLU A 130 -4.10 -24.47 1.14
N PRO A 131 -3.74 -24.28 -0.16
CA PRO A 131 -2.41 -23.81 -0.55
C PRO A 131 -2.11 -22.37 -0.11
N LEU A 132 -3.16 -21.59 0.16
CA LEU A 132 -3.06 -20.18 0.56
C LEU A 132 -3.04 -20.00 2.08
N HIS A 133 -3.04 -21.08 2.85
CA HIS A 133 -3.05 -21.06 4.32
C HIS A 133 -4.25 -20.31 4.91
N LEU A 134 -5.37 -20.26 4.17
CA LEU A 134 -6.58 -19.54 4.57
C LEU A 134 -7.53 -20.45 5.36
N HIS A 135 -8.39 -19.86 6.18
CA HIS A 135 -9.38 -20.59 6.98
C HIS A 135 -10.78 -20.15 6.57
N ALA A 136 -11.55 -21.08 6.00
CA ALA A 136 -12.94 -20.90 5.59
C ALA A 136 -13.87 -21.52 6.63
N ALA A 137 -14.47 -20.65 7.46
CA ALA A 137 -15.45 -21.03 8.47
C ALA A 137 -16.84 -21.13 7.83
N ALA A 138 -17.62 -22.16 8.15
CA ALA A 138 -18.96 -22.33 7.61
C ALA A 138 -19.93 -21.37 8.30
N ILE A 139 -20.78 -20.70 7.53
CA ILE A 139 -21.82 -19.81 8.06
C ILE A 139 -23.22 -20.27 7.62
N ALA A 140 -24.16 -20.26 8.56
CA ALA A 140 -25.54 -20.72 8.31
C ALA A 140 -26.36 -19.66 7.56
N GLU A 141 -26.22 -18.40 7.95
CA GLU A 141 -26.95 -17.26 7.40
C GLU A 141 -26.08 -16.49 6.41
N ALA A 142 -26.71 -15.83 5.45
CA ALA A 142 -26.01 -14.87 4.59
C ALA A 142 -26.01 -13.51 5.29
N PRO A 143 -24.94 -12.71 5.18
CA PRO A 143 -24.99 -11.32 5.60
C PRO A 143 -26.05 -10.54 4.80
N PRO A 144 -26.62 -9.48 5.37
CA PRO A 144 -27.54 -8.60 4.64
C PRO A 144 -26.88 -8.04 3.38
N THR A 145 -27.60 -8.00 2.25
CA THR A 145 -27.08 -7.47 0.98
C THR A 145 -26.61 -6.02 1.09
N ALA A 146 -27.23 -5.20 1.94
CA ALA A 146 -26.81 -3.82 2.17
C ALA A 146 -25.44 -3.70 2.89
N ALA A 147 -25.02 -4.76 3.59
CA ALA A 147 -23.77 -4.84 4.32
C ALA A 147 -22.67 -5.54 3.52
N THR A 148 -22.88 -5.83 2.22
CA THR A 148 -21.91 -6.50 1.37
C THR A 148 -21.68 -5.80 0.04
N VAL A 149 -20.54 -6.10 -0.58
CA VAL A 149 -20.22 -5.75 -1.97
C VAL A 149 -19.81 -7.00 -2.73
N THR A 150 -20.00 -7.00 -4.05
CA THR A 150 -19.54 -8.10 -4.91
C THR A 150 -18.07 -7.90 -5.22
N VAL A 151 -17.27 -8.95 -5.06
CA VAL A 151 -15.83 -8.90 -5.36
C VAL A 151 -15.61 -9.25 -6.84
N ASN A 152 -15.56 -8.23 -7.68
CA ASN A 152 -15.34 -8.38 -9.12
C ASN A 152 -13.85 -8.61 -9.46
N ARG A 153 -13.57 -9.04 -10.69
CA ARG A 153 -12.20 -9.13 -11.22
C ARG A 153 -11.98 -8.02 -12.24
N PRO A 154 -11.07 -7.06 -11.99
CA PRO A 154 -10.75 -6.03 -12.97
C PRO A 154 -9.94 -6.60 -14.12
N ARG A 155 -10.05 -5.99 -15.31
CA ARG A 155 -9.05 -6.13 -16.37
C ARG A 155 -7.87 -5.23 -16.03
N VAL A 156 -6.77 -5.85 -15.61
CA VAL A 156 -5.59 -5.16 -15.07
C VAL A 156 -4.56 -4.93 -16.17
N ALA A 157 -4.12 -3.69 -16.30
CA ALA A 157 -2.91 -3.33 -17.05
C ALA A 157 -1.79 -2.93 -16.08
N LEU A 158 -0.56 -3.34 -16.39
CA LEU A 158 0.66 -2.93 -15.69
C LEU A 158 1.53 -2.15 -16.67
N PHE A 159 1.74 -0.86 -16.39
CA PHE A 159 2.59 -0.03 -17.21
C PHE A 159 4.07 -0.26 -16.89
N HIS A 160 4.92 -0.29 -17.91
CA HIS A 160 6.37 -0.23 -17.74
C HIS A 160 7.01 0.80 -18.67
N SER A 161 8.19 1.29 -18.27
CA SER A 161 9.00 2.19 -19.08
C SER A 161 10.24 1.49 -19.60
N TRP A 162 10.55 1.67 -20.88
CA TRP A 162 11.82 1.23 -21.46
C TRP A 162 13.06 1.89 -20.83
N ARG A 163 12.91 3.01 -20.13
CA ARG A 163 14.01 3.74 -19.47
C ARG A 163 14.36 3.18 -18.09
N TYR A 164 13.39 2.63 -17.38
CA TYR A 164 13.53 2.09 -16.03
C TYR A 164 12.53 0.96 -15.81
N THR A 165 13.05 -0.27 -15.71
CA THR A 165 12.24 -1.50 -15.68
C THR A 165 12.31 -2.26 -14.36
N GLN A 166 13.11 -1.79 -13.39
CA GLN A 166 13.40 -2.51 -12.15
C GLN A 166 12.14 -2.67 -11.28
N ASP A 167 11.45 -1.58 -10.96
CA ASP A 167 10.27 -1.64 -10.09
C ASP A 167 9.07 -2.29 -10.78
N SER A 168 8.88 -2.06 -12.09
CA SER A 168 7.89 -2.80 -12.87
C SER A 168 8.20 -4.30 -12.88
N GLY A 169 9.49 -4.69 -12.93
CA GLY A 169 9.90 -6.09 -12.85
C GLY A 169 9.54 -6.76 -11.52
N TRP A 170 9.76 -6.06 -10.40
CA TRP A 170 9.35 -6.53 -9.07
C TRP A 170 7.83 -6.60 -8.89
N LEU A 171 7.10 -5.63 -9.45
CA LEU A 171 5.65 -5.63 -9.45
C LEU A 171 5.10 -6.82 -10.24
N ARG A 172 5.62 -7.08 -11.45
CA ARG A 172 5.30 -8.28 -12.25
C ARG A 172 5.57 -9.56 -11.49
N PHE A 173 6.79 -9.70 -10.94
CA PHE A 173 7.16 -10.87 -10.15
C PHE A 173 6.20 -11.10 -8.99
N THR A 174 5.80 -10.04 -8.28
CA THR A 174 4.86 -10.14 -7.16
C THR A 174 3.47 -10.59 -7.61
N LEU A 175 2.93 -10.01 -8.69
CA LEU A 175 1.64 -10.44 -9.24
C LEU A 175 1.67 -11.90 -9.74
N GLU A 176 2.79 -12.32 -10.33
CA GLU A 176 3.02 -13.72 -10.75
C GLU A 176 3.06 -14.67 -9.56
N GLN A 177 3.75 -14.32 -8.47
CA GLN A 177 3.75 -15.11 -7.22
C GLN A 177 2.34 -15.22 -6.63
N LEU A 178 1.55 -14.14 -6.71
CA LEU A 178 0.16 -14.10 -6.26
C LEU A 178 -0.83 -14.75 -7.25
N GLN A 179 -0.36 -15.19 -8.43
CA GLN A 179 -1.16 -15.74 -9.52
C GLN A 179 -2.26 -14.79 -10.02
N ILE A 180 -1.98 -13.49 -10.02
CA ILE A 180 -2.89 -12.45 -10.49
C ILE A 180 -2.54 -12.11 -11.94
N PRO A 181 -3.43 -12.33 -12.92
CA PRO A 181 -3.19 -12.01 -14.31
C PRO A 181 -3.19 -10.49 -14.52
N TYR A 182 -2.31 -10.04 -15.42
CA TYR A 182 -2.22 -8.65 -15.87
C TYR A 182 -1.81 -8.61 -17.35
N THR A 183 -2.14 -7.51 -18.01
CA THR A 183 -1.59 -7.18 -19.34
C THR A 183 -0.43 -6.21 -19.15
N LEU A 184 0.76 -6.57 -19.62
CA LEU A 184 1.89 -5.64 -19.63
C LEU A 184 1.67 -4.63 -20.77
N ILE A 185 1.72 -3.34 -20.46
CA ILE A 185 1.55 -2.25 -21.43
C ILE A 185 2.71 -1.28 -21.39
N ASP A 186 2.99 -0.61 -22.50
CA ASP A 186 4.09 0.33 -22.64
C ASP A 186 3.68 1.68 -23.24
N LYS A 187 4.66 2.48 -23.65
CA LYS A 187 4.46 3.81 -24.25
C LYS A 187 3.55 3.78 -25.48
N ASP A 188 3.59 2.73 -26.30
CA ASP A 188 2.91 2.63 -27.58
C ASP A 188 1.45 2.25 -27.36
N ASP A 189 1.16 1.36 -26.40
CA ASP A 189 -0.22 1.07 -25.96
C ASP A 189 -0.92 2.32 -25.43
N LEU A 190 -0.23 3.10 -24.59
CA LEU A 190 -0.78 4.36 -24.07
C LEU A 190 -1.09 5.35 -25.19
N ARG A 191 -0.28 5.39 -26.25
CA ARG A 191 -0.52 6.25 -27.42
C ARG A 191 -1.65 5.74 -28.30
N GLN A 192 -1.76 4.43 -28.47
CA GLN A 192 -2.86 3.81 -29.21
C GLN A 192 -4.21 4.12 -28.56
N GLY A 193 -4.26 4.16 -27.23
CA GLY A 193 -5.47 4.56 -26.49
C GLY A 193 -6.50 3.43 -26.39
N ASP A 194 -7.79 3.79 -26.41
CA ASP A 194 -8.90 2.86 -26.16
C ASP A 194 -8.80 2.12 -24.81
N LEU A 195 -8.14 2.75 -23.84
CA LEU A 195 -7.71 2.09 -22.61
C LEU A 195 -8.88 1.60 -21.76
N ARG A 196 -9.99 2.35 -21.68
CA ARG A 196 -11.14 1.98 -20.83
C ARG A 196 -11.90 0.76 -21.36
N ASN A 197 -11.92 0.58 -22.68
CA ASN A 197 -12.52 -0.59 -23.31
C ASN A 197 -11.67 -1.84 -23.13
N GLN A 198 -10.41 -1.71 -22.75
CA GLN A 198 -9.49 -2.83 -22.52
C GLN A 198 -9.27 -3.11 -21.03
N TYR A 199 -9.22 -2.06 -20.21
CA TYR A 199 -8.82 -2.13 -18.81
C TYR A 199 -9.84 -1.44 -17.90
N ASP A 200 -9.90 -1.90 -16.66
CA ASP A 200 -10.63 -1.27 -15.57
C ASP A 200 -9.66 -0.58 -14.60
N LEU A 201 -8.46 -1.15 -14.45
CA LEU A 201 -7.40 -0.68 -13.55
C LEU A 201 -6.05 -0.66 -14.29
N ILE A 202 -5.36 0.48 -14.24
CA ILE A 202 -3.97 0.62 -14.71
C ILE A 202 -3.04 0.85 -13.52
N LEU A 203 -2.09 -0.07 -13.32
CA LEU A 203 -1.02 0.02 -12.34
C LEU A 203 0.14 0.82 -12.92
N ILE A 204 0.49 1.94 -12.29
CA ILE A 204 1.69 2.71 -12.58
C ILE A 204 2.71 2.41 -11.46
N PRO A 205 3.76 1.61 -11.73
CA PRO A 205 4.76 1.29 -10.72
C PRO A 205 5.56 2.53 -10.32
N SER A 206 6.35 2.39 -9.26
CA SER A 206 7.44 3.33 -8.98
C SER A 206 8.39 3.39 -10.18
N MET A 207 8.88 4.58 -10.52
CA MET A 207 9.71 4.84 -11.70
C MET A 207 11.12 5.33 -11.30
N GLY A 208 11.58 4.93 -10.12
CA GLY A 208 12.81 5.43 -9.52
C GLY A 208 12.80 6.96 -9.44
N ASP A 209 13.87 7.58 -9.91
CA ASP A 209 14.04 9.05 -9.93
C ASP A 209 13.69 9.71 -11.27
N MET A 210 12.90 9.05 -12.12
CA MET A 210 12.41 9.67 -13.34
C MET A 210 11.62 10.95 -13.04
N SER A 211 11.95 12.04 -13.75
CA SER A 211 11.15 13.26 -13.74
C SER A 211 9.91 13.11 -14.63
N PHE A 212 8.92 14.01 -14.49
CA PHE A 212 7.77 14.04 -15.39
C PHE A 212 8.18 14.11 -16.88
N ARG A 213 9.20 14.92 -17.20
CA ARG A 213 9.77 15.00 -18.55
C ARG A 213 10.23 13.62 -19.04
N ASP A 214 10.92 12.85 -18.19
CA ASP A 214 11.42 11.53 -18.57
C ASP A 214 10.27 10.51 -18.73
N LEU A 215 9.20 10.63 -17.93
CA LEU A 215 8.00 9.79 -18.06
C LEU A 215 7.28 10.04 -19.39
N VAL A 216 7.13 11.31 -19.79
CA VAL A 216 6.45 11.69 -21.04
C VAL A 216 7.29 11.35 -22.27
N HIS A 217 8.59 11.64 -22.24
CA HIS A 217 9.44 11.54 -23.42
C HIS A 217 10.27 10.26 -23.53
N GLY A 218 10.37 9.48 -22.45
CA GLY A 218 11.08 8.19 -22.43
C GLY A 218 12.55 8.30 -22.79
N ILE A 219 13.06 7.34 -23.57
CA ILE A 219 14.44 7.36 -24.09
C ILE A 219 14.53 8.38 -25.23
N ASP A 220 15.60 9.18 -25.26
CA ASP A 220 15.80 10.22 -26.28
C ASP A 220 15.76 9.65 -27.72
N ARG A 221 14.91 10.22 -28.58
CA ARG A 221 14.72 9.80 -29.97
C ARG A 221 15.96 9.99 -30.85
N LYS A 222 16.99 10.71 -30.42
CA LYS A 222 18.26 10.76 -31.18
C LYS A 222 18.94 9.39 -31.30
N TRP A 223 18.57 8.43 -30.44
CA TRP A 223 19.02 7.05 -30.49
C TRP A 223 18.12 6.14 -31.35
N SER A 224 17.08 6.71 -31.95
CA SER A 224 16.12 5.96 -32.78
C SER A 224 16.76 5.52 -34.11
N PRO A 225 16.47 4.29 -34.59
CA PRO A 225 15.76 3.24 -33.87
C PRO A 225 16.66 2.51 -32.88
N LEU A 226 16.14 2.21 -31.69
CA LEU A 226 16.80 1.33 -30.71
C LEU A 226 15.97 0.06 -30.54
N ALA A 227 16.24 -0.95 -31.37
CA ALA A 227 15.45 -2.18 -31.36
C ALA A 227 15.73 -3.05 -30.11
N TYR A 228 14.68 -3.46 -29.41
CA TYR A 228 14.70 -4.46 -28.36
C TYR A 228 13.92 -5.69 -28.83
N THR A 229 14.53 -6.44 -29.73
CA THR A 229 13.95 -7.65 -30.34
C THR A 229 14.94 -8.79 -30.29
N GLN A 230 14.45 -10.02 -30.19
CA GLN A 230 15.31 -11.20 -30.21
C GLN A 230 15.98 -11.33 -31.59
N THR A 231 17.30 -11.48 -31.59
CA THR A 231 18.11 -11.75 -32.79
C THR A 231 19.13 -12.85 -32.49
N ALA A 232 19.86 -13.31 -33.50
CA ALA A 232 20.95 -14.26 -33.29
C ALA A 232 22.09 -13.68 -32.42
N GLU A 233 22.33 -12.37 -32.51
CA GLU A 233 23.36 -11.66 -31.73
C GLU A 233 22.87 -11.31 -30.31
N TYR A 234 21.57 -10.99 -30.17
CA TYR A 234 20.92 -10.65 -28.90
C TYR A 234 19.77 -11.64 -28.58
N PRO A 235 20.07 -12.91 -28.27
CA PRO A 235 19.06 -13.94 -28.05
C PRO A 235 18.26 -13.77 -26.75
N SER A 236 18.70 -12.91 -25.84
CA SER A 236 18.01 -12.61 -24.57
C SER A 236 17.09 -11.38 -24.63
N HIS A 237 17.06 -10.65 -25.74
CA HIS A 237 16.16 -9.52 -25.93
C HIS A 237 14.76 -9.98 -26.32
N GLY A 238 13.74 -9.16 -26.03
CA GLY A 238 12.40 -9.39 -26.55
C GLY A 238 11.61 -10.53 -25.90
N VAL A 239 12.05 -11.06 -24.75
CA VAL A 239 11.44 -12.26 -24.12
C VAL A 239 10.13 -11.92 -23.40
N ILE A 240 10.15 -10.89 -22.56
CA ILE A 240 8.98 -10.45 -21.77
C ILE A 240 8.14 -9.46 -22.56
N ASP A 241 8.81 -8.51 -23.21
CA ASP A 241 8.24 -7.53 -24.11
C ASP A 241 9.28 -7.20 -25.18
N SER A 242 8.83 -6.73 -26.35
CA SER A 242 9.68 -6.46 -27.49
C SER A 242 9.19 -5.25 -28.27
N SER A 243 10.11 -4.43 -28.78
CA SER A 243 9.78 -3.31 -29.64
C SER A 243 10.83 -3.10 -30.72
N PRO A 244 10.43 -2.80 -31.97
CA PRO A 244 11.38 -2.40 -33.01
C PRO A 244 12.07 -1.07 -32.69
N ASP A 245 11.51 -0.26 -31.78
CA ASP A 245 12.12 0.97 -31.30
C ASP A 245 11.63 1.35 -29.88
N ILE A 246 12.50 1.15 -28.89
CA ILE A 246 12.23 1.52 -27.49
C ILE A 246 12.43 3.02 -27.21
N THR A 247 12.86 3.81 -28.20
CA THR A 247 13.00 5.26 -28.03
C THR A 247 11.67 6.00 -28.07
N GLY A 248 11.67 7.21 -27.51
CA GLY A 248 10.46 7.97 -27.22
C GLY A 248 9.74 7.48 -25.98
N GLY A 249 8.65 8.17 -25.65
CA GLY A 249 7.73 7.84 -24.57
C GLY A 249 6.30 8.01 -25.06
N MET A 250 5.35 7.93 -24.12
CA MET A 250 3.92 8.05 -24.41
C MET A 250 3.55 9.41 -25.01
N GLY A 251 4.35 10.46 -24.77
CA GLY A 251 4.05 11.81 -25.18
C GLY A 251 2.77 12.36 -24.53
N PHE A 252 2.40 13.59 -24.91
CA PHE A 252 1.14 14.19 -24.43
C PHE A 252 -0.11 13.50 -25.00
N GLU A 253 0.02 12.81 -26.14
CA GLU A 253 -1.03 11.96 -26.70
C GLU A 253 -1.39 10.81 -25.75
N GLY A 254 -0.40 10.02 -25.31
CA GLY A 254 -0.66 8.93 -24.36
C GLY A 254 -1.10 9.43 -22.99
N LEU A 255 -0.62 10.60 -22.54
CA LEU A 255 -1.11 11.24 -21.32
C LEU A 255 -2.60 11.65 -21.44
N GLY A 256 -3.01 12.20 -22.59
CA GLY A 256 -4.41 12.50 -22.87
C GLY A 256 -5.31 11.26 -22.93
N ASN A 257 -4.78 10.13 -23.41
CA ASN A 257 -5.49 8.85 -23.35
C ASN A 257 -5.65 8.33 -21.92
N LEU A 258 -4.64 8.51 -21.05
CA LEU A 258 -4.77 8.24 -19.61
C LEU A 258 -5.81 9.14 -18.95
N GLN A 259 -5.86 10.42 -19.31
CA GLN A 259 -6.92 11.32 -18.84
C GLN A 259 -8.30 10.80 -19.24
N THR A 260 -8.47 10.43 -20.51
CA THR A 260 -9.73 9.87 -21.03
C THR A 260 -10.12 8.58 -20.30
N PHE A 261 -9.15 7.70 -20.01
CA PHE A 261 -9.36 6.47 -19.26
C PHE A 261 -9.95 6.74 -17.87
N VAL A 262 -9.32 7.64 -17.12
CA VAL A 262 -9.77 7.97 -15.75
C VAL A 262 -11.12 8.69 -15.80
N GLU A 263 -11.30 9.67 -16.67
CA GLU A 263 -12.57 10.39 -16.83
C GLU A 263 -13.74 9.46 -17.17
N ALA A 264 -13.48 8.39 -17.92
CA ALA A 264 -14.44 7.36 -18.29
C ALA A 264 -14.72 6.30 -17.19
N GLY A 265 -14.15 6.44 -16.00
CA GLY A 265 -14.39 5.52 -14.88
C GLY A 265 -13.28 4.50 -14.63
N GLY A 266 -12.10 4.68 -15.22
CA GLY A 266 -10.93 3.86 -14.93
C GLY A 266 -10.29 4.20 -13.58
N LEU A 267 -9.63 3.21 -12.97
CA LEU A 267 -8.81 3.38 -11.77
C LEU A 267 -7.33 3.44 -12.18
N LEU A 268 -6.66 4.56 -11.88
CA LEU A 268 -5.22 4.72 -12.06
C LEU A 268 -4.51 4.59 -10.71
N LEU A 269 -3.76 3.50 -10.50
CA LEU A 269 -3.14 3.16 -9.23
C LEU A 269 -1.63 3.48 -9.29
N CYS A 270 -1.21 4.57 -8.64
CA CYS A 270 0.14 5.10 -8.75
C CYS A 270 1.01 4.75 -7.52
N LEU A 271 2.01 3.90 -7.70
CA LEU A 271 2.90 3.45 -6.64
C LEU A 271 4.14 4.34 -6.54
N GLY A 272 4.49 4.83 -5.35
CA GLY A 272 5.71 5.60 -5.11
C GLY A 272 5.85 6.78 -6.06
N SER A 273 6.95 6.83 -6.82
CA SER A 273 7.19 7.91 -7.80
C SER A 273 6.33 7.83 -9.06
N GLY A 274 5.56 6.75 -9.27
CA GLY A 274 4.57 6.66 -10.34
C GLY A 274 3.52 7.77 -10.26
N GLY A 275 3.23 8.28 -9.05
CA GLY A 275 2.28 9.38 -8.85
C GLY A 275 2.70 10.69 -9.49
N ILE A 276 4.00 10.91 -9.76
CA ILE A 276 4.49 12.10 -10.49
C ILE A 276 3.79 12.23 -11.85
N LEU A 277 3.49 11.10 -12.51
CA LEU A 277 2.77 11.11 -13.78
C LEU A 277 1.40 11.78 -13.64
N ALA A 278 0.68 11.48 -12.57
CA ALA A 278 -0.67 11.96 -12.37
C ALA A 278 -0.73 13.37 -11.77
N SER A 279 0.15 13.70 -10.83
CA SER A 279 0.21 15.03 -10.23
C SER A 279 0.74 16.08 -11.20
N GLU A 280 1.91 15.84 -11.82
CA GLU A 280 2.53 16.80 -12.74
C GLU A 280 1.93 16.74 -14.15
N GLY A 281 1.30 15.63 -14.53
CA GLY A 281 0.61 15.45 -15.82
C GLY A 281 -0.81 15.98 -15.87
N GLY A 282 -1.33 16.55 -14.77
CA GLY A 282 -2.67 17.16 -14.74
C GLY A 282 -3.83 16.17 -14.66
N LEU A 283 -3.56 14.88 -14.38
CA LEU A 283 -4.61 13.88 -14.11
C LEU A 283 -5.24 14.10 -12.72
N ALA A 284 -4.49 14.69 -11.80
CA ALA A 284 -4.94 15.09 -10.46
C ALA A 284 -4.33 16.46 -10.10
N PRO A 285 -4.83 17.57 -10.67
CA PRO A 285 -4.18 18.89 -10.60
C PRO A 285 -4.13 19.50 -9.19
N ASP A 286 -4.99 19.06 -8.28
CA ASP A 286 -5.01 19.54 -6.88
C ASP A 286 -3.98 18.83 -5.98
N VAL A 287 -3.24 17.86 -6.53
CA VAL A 287 -2.22 17.10 -5.81
C VAL A 287 -0.85 17.74 -6.01
N ALA A 288 -0.30 18.31 -4.95
CA ALA A 288 1.07 18.80 -4.94
C ALA A 288 2.06 17.66 -4.66
N THR A 289 3.26 17.77 -5.24
CA THR A 289 4.35 16.80 -5.07
C THR A 289 5.55 17.46 -4.40
N ALA A 290 6.15 16.78 -3.42
CA ALA A 290 7.38 17.23 -2.79
C ALA A 290 8.34 16.06 -2.53
N ARG A 291 9.65 16.34 -2.47
CA ARG A 291 10.65 15.36 -2.04
C ARG A 291 11.09 15.69 -0.62
N PRO A 292 10.72 14.88 0.38
CA PRO A 292 10.87 15.24 1.78
C PRO A 292 12.30 15.07 2.31
N GLY A 293 13.23 14.47 1.53
CA GLY A 293 14.55 14.05 2.00
C GLY A 293 14.66 12.52 2.06
N GLY A 294 15.75 12.02 2.64
CA GLY A 294 16.04 10.58 2.66
C GLY A 294 15.13 9.79 3.63
N THR A 295 14.53 8.73 3.09
CA THR A 295 13.97 7.59 3.83
C THR A 295 14.39 6.29 3.14
N PRO A 296 15.68 5.94 3.15
CA PRO A 296 16.17 4.71 2.53
C PRO A 296 15.55 3.51 3.27
N GLY A 297 14.76 2.69 2.57
CA GLY A 297 13.97 1.56 3.08
C GLY A 297 13.78 1.50 4.58
N SER A 298 12.75 2.18 5.07
CA SER A 298 12.46 2.35 6.50
C SER A 298 10.99 2.09 6.79
N HIS A 299 10.69 1.51 7.95
CA HIS A 299 9.32 1.26 8.40
C HIS A 299 8.80 2.51 9.11
N LEU A 300 7.83 3.18 8.48
CA LEU A 300 7.23 4.40 9.00
C LEU A 300 5.85 4.10 9.54
N THR A 301 5.58 4.60 10.75
CA THR A 301 4.24 4.58 11.33
C THR A 301 3.27 5.34 10.44
N THR A 302 2.07 4.79 10.28
CA THR A 302 0.96 5.41 9.58
C THR A 302 -0.30 5.38 10.44
N LYS A 303 -1.24 6.26 10.12
CA LYS A 303 -2.56 6.30 10.73
C LYS A 303 -3.64 6.34 9.65
N VAL A 304 -4.60 5.41 9.74
CA VAL A 304 -5.81 5.38 8.92
C VAL A 304 -6.76 6.47 9.38
N LEU A 305 -7.23 7.29 8.44
CA LEU A 305 -8.19 8.38 8.66
C LEU A 305 -9.59 8.05 8.10
N ARG A 306 -9.64 7.12 7.14
CA ARG A 306 -10.89 6.67 6.49
C ARG A 306 -11.01 5.15 6.57
N PRO A 307 -11.36 4.60 7.74
CA PRO A 307 -11.49 3.14 7.93
C PRO A 307 -12.59 2.52 7.06
N GLU A 308 -13.54 3.32 6.57
CA GLU A 308 -14.55 2.89 5.61
C GLU A 308 -13.99 2.59 4.21
N HIS A 309 -12.79 3.08 3.89
CA HIS A 309 -12.21 2.94 2.56
C HIS A 309 -11.65 1.52 2.35
N PRO A 310 -12.02 0.80 1.27
CA PRO A 310 -11.63 -0.61 1.12
C PRO A 310 -10.12 -0.85 0.99
N LEU A 311 -9.36 0.15 0.53
CA LEU A 311 -7.89 0.08 0.47
C LEU A 311 -7.20 -0.14 1.83
N VAL A 312 -7.90 0.10 2.94
CA VAL A 312 -7.38 -0.11 4.31
C VAL A 312 -8.19 -1.14 5.09
N TRP A 313 -9.08 -1.91 4.45
CA TRP A 313 -9.72 -3.04 5.12
C TRP A 313 -8.68 -4.09 5.54
N GLY A 314 -8.84 -4.61 6.76
CA GLY A 314 -7.86 -5.49 7.38
C GLY A 314 -6.60 -4.78 7.93
N VAL A 315 -6.47 -3.45 7.77
CA VAL A 315 -5.37 -2.65 8.32
C VAL A 315 -5.82 -1.99 9.64
N PRO A 316 -5.06 -2.12 10.75
CA PRO A 316 -5.35 -1.42 12.00
C PRO A 316 -5.34 0.11 11.85
N GLU A 317 -5.95 0.83 12.79
CA GLU A 317 -5.97 2.30 12.76
C GLU A 317 -4.55 2.89 12.74
N VAL A 318 -3.63 2.33 13.54
CA VAL A 318 -2.24 2.76 13.61
C VAL A 318 -1.34 1.59 13.27
N ASP A 319 -0.63 1.72 12.16
CA ASP A 319 0.17 0.66 11.58
C ASP A 319 1.53 1.18 11.07
N TRP A 320 2.17 0.48 10.13
CA TRP A 320 3.36 0.94 9.45
C TRP A 320 3.35 0.59 7.96
N VAL A 321 4.20 1.26 7.19
CA VAL A 321 4.51 0.90 5.80
C VAL A 321 6.01 0.98 5.56
N PHE A 322 6.51 0.26 4.57
CA PHE A 322 7.90 0.33 4.15
C PHE A 322 8.10 1.40 3.08
N ARG A 323 8.89 2.41 3.42
CA ARG A 323 9.12 3.57 2.54
C ARG A 323 10.58 3.66 2.13
N GLY A 324 10.80 3.74 0.81
CA GLY A 324 12.07 4.13 0.18
C GLY A 324 12.16 5.64 -0.11
N ASN A 325 13.25 6.07 -0.76
CA ASN A 325 13.47 7.48 -1.13
C ASN A 325 12.51 7.97 -2.22
N LEU A 326 11.27 8.26 -1.83
CA LEU A 326 10.16 8.54 -2.73
C LEU A 326 9.61 9.97 -2.54
N PRO A 327 8.82 10.51 -3.48
CA PRO A 327 8.04 11.72 -3.24
C PRO A 327 6.95 11.51 -2.17
N ILE A 328 6.48 12.62 -1.63
CA ILE A 328 5.21 12.71 -0.89
C ILE A 328 4.22 13.52 -1.72
N TYR A 329 2.94 13.28 -1.46
CA TYR A 329 1.83 13.93 -2.12
C TYR A 329 0.99 14.65 -1.09
N SER A 330 0.51 15.84 -1.42
CA SER A 330 -0.34 16.63 -0.54
C SER A 330 -1.51 17.24 -1.29
N VAL A 331 -2.57 17.54 -0.53
CA VAL A 331 -3.79 18.17 -1.01
C VAL A 331 -4.08 19.42 -0.16
N GLY A 332 -4.86 20.35 -0.69
CA GLY A 332 -5.30 21.52 0.04
C GLY A 332 -6.19 21.17 1.24
N GLU A 333 -6.38 22.12 2.16
CA GLU A 333 -7.21 21.95 3.36
C GLU A 333 -8.62 21.44 3.05
N TRP A 334 -9.23 22.01 2.00
CA TRP A 334 -10.58 21.66 1.54
C TRP A 334 -10.70 20.23 1.02
N ASP A 335 -9.57 19.64 0.60
CA ASP A 335 -9.49 18.32 0.00
C ASP A 335 -8.92 17.27 0.94
N ARG A 336 -8.73 17.58 2.23
CA ARG A 336 -8.18 16.63 3.22
C ARG A 336 -8.95 15.31 3.29
N GLY A 337 -10.25 15.29 2.95
CA GLY A 337 -11.05 14.07 2.83
C GLY A 337 -10.56 13.08 1.77
N ARG A 338 -9.70 13.50 0.83
CA ARG A 338 -9.01 12.61 -0.11
C ARG A 338 -7.94 11.74 0.59
N THR A 339 -7.51 12.10 1.80
CA THR A 339 -6.52 11.36 2.59
C THR A 339 -7.14 10.15 3.27
N ILE A 340 -6.76 8.96 2.84
CA ILE A 340 -7.18 7.69 3.45
C ILE A 340 -6.29 7.36 4.64
N MET A 341 -4.99 7.57 4.48
CA MET A 341 -3.97 7.26 5.46
C MET A 341 -2.89 8.34 5.43
N GLN A 342 -2.35 8.68 6.60
CA GLN A 342 -1.23 9.62 6.76
C GLN A 342 -0.01 8.95 7.39
N PHE A 343 1.16 9.56 7.25
CA PHE A 343 2.33 9.20 8.05
C PHE A 343 2.23 9.77 9.47
N GLY A 344 2.78 9.04 10.43
CA GLY A 344 2.70 9.35 11.85
C GLY A 344 1.27 9.27 12.40
N THR A 345 1.12 9.60 13.68
CA THR A 345 -0.15 9.55 14.40
C THR A 345 -0.77 10.91 14.65
N LYS A 346 -0.02 12.00 14.40
CA LYS A 346 -0.43 13.37 14.67
C LYS A 346 -1.37 13.87 13.58
N THR A 347 -2.63 14.15 13.91
CA THR A 347 -3.63 14.58 12.92
C THR A 347 -3.49 16.06 12.57
N TRP A 348 -4.24 16.52 11.57
CA TRP A 348 -4.31 17.94 11.25
C TRP A 348 -4.92 18.75 12.39
N ALA A 349 -5.97 18.25 13.04
CA ALA A 349 -6.52 18.85 14.24
C ALA A 349 -5.50 18.95 15.39
N ASP A 350 -4.60 17.97 15.55
CA ASP A 350 -3.50 18.07 16.53
C ASP A 350 -2.54 19.21 16.19
N VAL A 351 -2.16 19.34 14.92
CA VAL A 351 -1.28 20.41 14.44
C VAL A 351 -1.93 21.79 14.61
N GLU A 352 -3.21 21.93 14.26
CA GLU A 352 -3.99 23.17 14.42
C GLU A 352 -4.08 23.56 15.91
N ARG A 353 -4.39 22.62 16.81
CA ARG A 353 -4.44 22.86 18.26
C ARG A 353 -3.11 23.32 18.86
N GLU A 354 -2.01 22.71 18.43
CA GLU A 354 -0.68 23.12 18.90
C GLU A 354 -0.31 24.52 18.38
N ALA A 355 -0.61 24.82 17.11
CA ALA A 355 -0.36 26.14 16.53
C ALA A 355 -1.19 27.24 17.23
N ASP A 356 -2.45 26.96 17.56
CA ASP A 356 -3.32 27.87 18.30
C ASP A 356 -2.86 28.06 19.77
N GLY A 357 -2.30 27.02 20.38
CA GLY A 357 -1.72 27.09 21.74
C GLY A 357 -0.40 27.86 21.79
N ASP A 358 0.40 27.81 20.73
CA ASP A 358 1.64 28.60 20.57
C ASP A 358 1.36 30.04 20.10
N ALA A 359 0.15 30.32 19.60
CA ALA A 359 -0.28 31.66 19.27
C ALA A 359 -0.54 32.44 20.58
N ASP A 360 0.35 33.37 20.89
CA ASP A 360 0.39 34.25 22.07
C ASP A 360 -0.79 35.26 22.09
N ILE A 361 -2.02 34.77 21.95
CA ILE A 361 -3.26 35.55 22.01
C ILE A 361 -3.85 35.27 23.40
N PRO A 362 -3.90 36.26 24.30
CA PRO A 362 -4.59 36.12 25.57
C PRO A 362 -6.06 35.81 25.28
N GLN A 363 -6.45 34.54 25.40
CA GLN A 363 -7.84 34.13 25.34
C GLN A 363 -8.46 34.44 26.70
N ASP A 364 -8.90 35.69 26.85
CA ASP A 364 -9.50 36.32 28.04
C ASP A 364 -8.59 36.55 29.26
N PRO A 365 -8.79 37.67 30.00
CA PRO A 365 -8.11 37.89 31.26
C PRO A 365 -8.54 36.83 32.27
N ALA A 366 -7.57 36.22 32.94
CA ALA A 366 -7.76 35.09 33.86
C ALA A 366 -8.97 35.29 34.81
N PRO A 367 -9.90 34.32 34.91
CA PRO A 367 -10.87 34.29 36.00
C PRO A 367 -10.13 34.28 37.33
N LEU A 368 -10.62 35.07 38.30
CA LEU A 368 -10.06 35.23 39.66
C LEU A 368 -9.82 33.90 40.44
N ALA A 369 -10.30 32.76 39.92
CA ALA A 369 -10.07 31.43 40.46
C ALA A 369 -8.61 30.93 40.28
N ALA A 370 -7.80 31.56 39.42
CA ALA A 370 -6.38 31.21 39.22
C ALA A 370 -5.45 31.58 40.41
N LEU A 371 -6.01 32.04 41.54
CA LEU A 371 -5.27 32.32 42.77
C LEU A 371 -5.34 31.19 43.81
N GLU A 372 -6.09 30.11 43.55
CA GLU A 372 -6.11 28.92 44.40
C GLU A 372 -5.49 27.76 43.62
N GLY A 373 -4.26 27.42 44.00
CA GLY A 373 -3.45 26.43 43.33
C GLY A 373 -4.03 25.02 43.48
N GLU A 374 -4.37 24.41 42.36
CA GLU A 374 -4.39 22.96 42.19
C GLU A 374 -3.75 22.63 40.84
N GLU A 375 -2.46 22.28 40.86
CA GLU A 375 -1.83 21.57 39.76
C GLU A 375 -2.41 20.15 39.74
N THR A 376 -3.34 19.91 38.83
CA THR A 376 -3.75 18.54 38.49
C THR A 376 -2.68 17.96 37.56
N GLU A 377 -1.86 17.06 38.09
CA GLU A 377 -0.96 16.21 37.31
C GLU A 377 -1.79 15.44 36.27
N ALA A 378 -1.68 15.85 35.00
CA ALA A 378 -2.31 15.14 33.90
C ALA A 378 -1.75 13.71 33.83
N ALA A 379 -2.64 12.72 33.83
CA ALA A 379 -2.27 11.32 33.65
C ALA A 379 -1.35 11.17 32.41
N PRO A 380 -0.30 10.33 32.47
CA PRO A 380 0.62 10.15 31.36
C PRO A 380 -0.16 9.70 30.13
N LYS A 381 -0.20 10.56 29.09
CA LYS A 381 -0.80 10.19 27.81
C LYS A 381 -0.11 8.91 27.30
N PRO A 382 -0.87 7.93 26.78
CA PRO A 382 -0.27 6.73 26.20
C PRO A 382 0.77 7.14 25.16
N LYS A 383 1.97 6.57 25.26
CA LYS A 383 3.11 6.94 24.42
C LYS A 383 2.80 6.57 22.98
N GLN A 384 2.53 7.57 22.13
CA GLN A 384 2.31 7.36 20.71
C GLN A 384 3.54 6.69 20.07
N PRO A 385 3.36 5.77 19.11
CA PRO A 385 4.48 5.17 18.40
C PRO A 385 5.30 6.25 17.68
N PRO A 386 6.64 6.12 17.63
CA PRO A 386 7.46 7.05 16.87
C PRO A 386 7.13 6.98 15.38
N LEU A 387 7.35 8.06 14.64
CA LEU A 387 7.22 8.07 13.18
C LEU A 387 8.07 6.95 12.53
N VAL A 388 9.30 6.74 13.02
CA VAL A 388 10.20 5.70 12.50
C VAL A 388 10.18 4.52 13.46
N ARG A 389 9.66 3.38 13.00
CA ARG A 389 9.67 2.12 13.77
C ARG A 389 10.99 1.38 13.59
N SER A 390 11.53 1.35 12.38
CA SER A 390 12.83 0.74 12.01
C SER A 390 13.45 1.51 10.84
N GLY A 391 14.75 1.78 10.86
CA GLY A 391 15.47 2.52 9.82
C GLY A 391 15.77 3.98 10.17
N ILE A 392 15.71 4.88 9.18
CA ILE A 392 16.08 6.30 9.27
C ILE A 392 15.15 7.21 8.46
N VAL A 393 14.94 8.43 8.96
CA VAL A 393 14.33 9.53 8.22
C VAL A 393 15.10 10.82 8.49
N ASP A 394 15.52 11.52 7.43
CA ASP A 394 16.31 12.75 7.54
C ASP A 394 15.50 13.94 8.05
N LYS A 395 14.35 14.20 7.43
CA LYS A 395 13.49 15.35 7.71
C LYS A 395 12.12 14.87 8.15
N ALA A 396 12.08 14.17 9.29
CA ALA A 396 10.87 13.55 9.83
C ALA A 396 9.66 14.48 9.84
N LYS A 397 9.85 15.75 10.22
CA LYS A 397 8.78 16.76 10.27
C LYS A 397 8.12 17.07 8.92
N VAL A 398 8.81 16.83 7.80
CA VAL A 398 8.28 17.05 6.43
C VAL A 398 7.44 15.86 5.97
N ILE A 399 7.59 14.69 6.60
CA ILE A 399 6.85 13.46 6.27
C ILE A 399 5.71 13.23 7.24
N ASP A 400 5.96 13.46 8.53
CA ASP A 400 4.95 13.37 9.58
C ASP A 400 3.67 14.11 9.15
N HIS A 401 2.50 13.63 9.56
CA HIS A 401 1.15 14.13 9.24
C HIS A 401 0.79 14.28 7.75
N HIS A 402 1.71 14.05 6.82
CA HIS A 402 1.43 14.14 5.38
C HIS A 402 0.69 12.88 4.90
N PRO A 403 -0.12 13.00 3.83
CA PRO A 403 -0.77 11.85 3.22
C PRO A 403 0.22 10.76 2.83
N ALA A 404 -0.06 9.54 3.30
CA ALA A 404 0.59 8.32 2.84
C ALA A 404 -0.19 7.72 1.66
N LEU A 405 -1.53 7.73 1.75
CA LEU A 405 -2.45 7.18 0.75
C LEU A 405 -3.56 8.19 0.43
N LEU A 406 -3.68 8.56 -0.84
CA LEU A 406 -4.72 9.45 -1.35
C LEU A 406 -5.63 8.73 -2.34
N ASP A 407 -6.93 9.02 -2.28
CA ASP A 407 -7.91 8.72 -3.34
C ASP A 407 -8.45 10.03 -3.91
N VAL A 408 -8.21 10.27 -5.20
CA VAL A 408 -8.55 11.50 -5.90
C VAL A 408 -9.57 11.21 -7.01
N PRO A 409 -10.83 11.67 -6.86
CA PRO A 409 -11.81 11.60 -7.94
C PRO A 409 -11.38 12.41 -9.16
N ALA A 410 -11.50 11.82 -10.34
CA ALA A 410 -11.23 12.48 -11.62
C ALA A 410 -12.25 11.99 -12.66
N GLY A 411 -13.16 12.88 -13.07
CA GLY A 411 -14.34 12.52 -13.85
C GLY A 411 -15.17 11.43 -13.14
N LYS A 412 -15.41 10.31 -13.80
CA LYS A 412 -16.11 9.14 -13.21
C LYS A 412 -15.17 8.17 -12.49
N GLY A 413 -13.86 8.27 -12.73
CA GLY A 413 -12.86 7.35 -12.20
C GLY A 413 -12.17 7.87 -10.96
N ARG A 414 -11.00 7.29 -10.70
CA ARG A 414 -10.16 7.58 -9.53
C ARG A 414 -8.67 7.54 -9.90
N VAL A 415 -7.90 8.41 -9.27
CA VAL A 415 -6.44 8.33 -9.23
C VAL A 415 -6.03 8.13 -7.78
N VAL A 416 -5.32 7.04 -7.51
CA VAL A 416 -4.83 6.71 -6.18
C VAL A 416 -3.32 6.91 -6.12
N PHE A 417 -2.85 7.55 -5.05
CA PHE A 417 -1.43 7.80 -4.83
C PHE A 417 -0.96 7.07 -3.57
N TYR A 418 0.04 6.22 -3.73
CA TYR A 418 0.84 5.71 -2.62
C TYR A 418 2.13 6.53 -2.52
N ALA A 419 2.36 7.19 -1.40
CA ALA A 419 3.62 7.89 -1.09
C ALA A 419 4.74 6.91 -0.65
N TRP A 420 4.54 5.61 -0.87
CA TRP A 420 5.50 4.52 -0.76
C TRP A 420 5.25 3.53 -1.92
N ASN A 421 6.10 2.50 -2.05
CA ASN A 421 5.90 1.42 -3.01
C ASN A 421 5.40 0.17 -2.25
N PRO A 422 4.10 -0.17 -2.28
CA PRO A 422 3.57 -1.29 -1.50
C PRO A 422 4.14 -2.65 -1.91
N MET A 423 4.66 -2.79 -3.14
CA MET A 423 5.25 -4.02 -3.65
C MET A 423 6.77 -3.86 -3.85
N HIS A 424 7.41 -3.06 -3.00
CA HIS A 424 8.85 -2.81 -3.06
C HIS A 424 9.65 -4.11 -3.00
N ARG A 425 10.30 -4.45 -4.12
CA ARG A 425 11.22 -5.57 -4.28
C ARG A 425 10.70 -6.94 -3.81
N HIS A 426 9.37 -7.12 -3.80
CA HIS A 426 8.72 -8.29 -3.21
C HIS A 426 9.14 -8.58 -1.75
N GLN A 427 9.58 -7.55 -1.01
CA GLN A 427 10.21 -7.73 0.29
C GLN A 427 9.21 -7.55 1.45
N ASN A 428 8.34 -6.55 1.33
CA ASN A 428 7.44 -6.12 2.41
C ASN A 428 6.04 -6.66 2.16
N GLU A 429 5.86 -7.96 2.35
CA GLU A 429 4.59 -8.65 2.12
C GLU A 429 3.43 -8.06 2.94
N HIS A 430 3.73 -7.47 4.10
CA HIS A 430 2.81 -6.67 4.90
C HIS A 430 2.05 -5.63 4.07
N ASP A 431 2.75 -4.95 3.16
CA ASP A 431 2.20 -3.83 2.39
C ASP A 431 1.44 -4.30 1.14
N PHE A 432 1.49 -5.59 0.78
CA PHE A 432 0.85 -6.07 -0.46
C PHE A 432 -0.68 -5.91 -0.42
N ALA A 433 -1.27 -5.95 0.79
CA ALA A 433 -2.69 -5.73 1.04
C ALA A 433 -3.22 -4.46 0.37
N PHE A 434 -2.43 -3.40 0.35
CA PHE A 434 -2.87 -2.11 -0.18
C PHE A 434 -3.16 -2.15 -1.69
N VAL A 435 -2.38 -2.94 -2.45
CA VAL A 435 -2.61 -3.13 -3.90
C VAL A 435 -3.62 -4.24 -4.14
N THR A 436 -3.60 -5.33 -3.36
CA THR A 436 -4.56 -6.43 -3.51
C THR A 436 -5.98 -6.03 -3.11
N ASN A 437 -6.15 -5.13 -2.14
CA ASN A 437 -7.44 -4.52 -1.84
C ASN A 437 -7.93 -3.64 -2.99
N ALA A 438 -7.04 -2.89 -3.66
CA ALA A 438 -7.41 -2.16 -4.86
C ALA A 438 -7.90 -3.10 -5.97
N LEU A 439 -7.27 -4.26 -6.12
CA LEU A 439 -7.66 -5.29 -7.09
C LEU A 439 -8.99 -5.96 -6.76
N LEU A 440 -9.28 -6.18 -5.46
CA LEU A 440 -10.50 -6.82 -4.99
C LEU A 440 -11.72 -5.86 -5.00
N PHE A 441 -11.48 -4.56 -4.79
CA PHE A 441 -12.53 -3.57 -4.49
C PHE A 441 -12.45 -2.31 -5.38
N PHE A 442 -11.93 -2.44 -6.59
CA PHE A 442 -11.66 -1.32 -7.51
C PHE A 442 -12.90 -0.48 -7.87
N ASP A 443 -14.09 -1.07 -7.80
CA ASP A 443 -15.39 -0.49 -8.16
C ASP A 443 -16.25 -0.09 -6.96
N ASP A 444 -15.73 -0.21 -5.73
CA ASP A 444 -16.48 -0.02 -4.47
C ASP A 444 -16.00 1.16 -3.61
N PHE A 445 -15.27 2.12 -4.21
CA PHE A 445 -14.73 3.25 -3.46
C PHE A 445 -15.83 4.22 -3.00
N PRO A 446 -15.84 4.61 -1.71
CA PRO A 446 -16.84 5.54 -1.18
C PRO A 446 -16.67 6.96 -1.73
N SER A 447 -17.67 7.82 -1.49
CA SER A 447 -17.53 9.25 -1.75
C SER A 447 -16.46 9.88 -0.85
N VAL A 448 -15.86 10.96 -1.33
CA VAL A 448 -14.89 11.75 -0.56
C VAL A 448 -15.62 12.54 0.53
N PRO A 449 -15.29 12.37 1.82
CA PRO A 449 -15.84 13.20 2.89
C PRO A 449 -15.45 14.67 2.70
N SER A 450 -16.32 15.57 3.12
CA SER A 450 -16.04 16.99 3.22
C SER A 450 -15.00 17.29 4.31
N ARG A 451 -14.38 18.47 4.23
CA ARG A 451 -13.45 18.95 5.27
C ARG A 451 -14.07 18.93 6.67
N ASP A 452 -15.33 19.32 6.78
CA ASP A 452 -16.00 19.45 8.07
C ASP A 452 -16.33 18.06 8.66
N GLU A 453 -16.70 17.09 7.82
CA GLU A 453 -16.81 15.68 8.22
C GLU A 453 -15.46 15.12 8.68
N MET A 454 -14.36 15.43 7.98
CA MET A 454 -13.03 15.01 8.42
C MET A 454 -12.64 15.64 9.75
N ARG A 455 -12.87 16.95 9.93
CA ARG A 455 -12.62 17.62 11.22
C ARG A 455 -13.44 17.02 12.36
N ALA A 456 -14.67 16.58 12.10
CA ALA A 456 -15.49 15.92 13.10
C ALA A 456 -14.94 14.54 13.50
N ARG A 457 -14.27 13.82 12.59
CA ARG A 457 -13.62 12.53 12.88
C ARG A 457 -12.34 12.66 13.70
N GLU A 458 -11.65 13.80 13.60
CA GLU A 458 -10.39 14.06 14.31
C GLU A 458 -10.56 14.68 15.70
N ARG A 459 -11.78 15.12 16.05
CA ARG A 459 -12.14 15.66 17.37
C ARG A 459 -12.55 14.54 18.31
#